data_AF-X1IX22-F1
#
_entry.id   AF-X1IX22-F1
#
_cell.length_a   1.000
_cell.length_b   1.000
_cell.length_c   1.000
_cell.angle_alpha   90.00
_cell.angle_beta   90.00
_cell.angle_gamma   90.00
#
_symmetry.space_group_name_H-M   'P 1'
#
loop_
_entity.id
_entity.type
_entity.pdbx_description
1 polymer ?
#
loop_
_entity_poly.entity_id
_entity_poly.type
_entity_poly.pdbx_seq_one_letter_code
_entity_poly.pdbx_strand_id
1 'polypeptide(L)'
;SVKKLNNELLTNGNSLILAFHPNTIKPNILIHMIRSFFVPHGGLQVQFNVVGKNILCDAQEHPDNYRGLVVRIAGYSVLFTELSKNAQDEIIARTQF
;
A
#
# COMPACT_ATOMS: atom_id res chain seq x y z
N SER A 1 5.72 10.47 -12.84
CA SER A 1 4.48 10.71 -12.08
C SER A 1 4.79 11.27 -10.69
N VAL A 2 5.60 10.65 -9.81
CA VAL A 2 5.98 11.28 -8.50
C VAL A 2 7.18 12.24 -8.59
N LYS A 3 8.21 11.92 -9.38
CA LYS A 3 9.39 12.80 -9.61
C LYS A 3 9.07 14.13 -10.31
N LYS A 4 7.84 14.30 -10.82
CA LYS A 4 7.39 15.55 -11.44
C LYS A 4 6.97 16.59 -10.38
N LEU A 5 6.73 16.14 -9.15
CA LEU A 5 6.49 17.03 -8.01
C LEU A 5 7.82 17.62 -7.55
N ASN A 6 7.78 18.87 -7.09
CA ASN A 6 8.93 19.46 -6.43
C ASN A 6 9.00 18.94 -4.98
N ASN A 7 9.55 17.73 -4.82
CA ASN A 7 9.59 17.04 -3.53
C ASN A 7 10.39 17.80 -2.47
N GLU A 8 11.28 18.72 -2.85
CA GLU A 8 12.03 19.57 -1.91
C GLU A 8 11.14 20.60 -1.21
N LEU A 9 10.06 21.04 -1.88
CA LEU A 9 9.07 21.94 -1.29
C LEU A 9 8.08 21.21 -0.38
N LEU A 10 8.04 19.87 -0.43
CA LEU A 10 7.18 19.03 0.41
C LEU A 10 7.87 18.73 1.74
N THR A 11 8.27 19.78 2.46
CA THR A 11 9.06 19.69 3.70
C THR A 11 8.34 18.95 4.84
N ASN A 12 7.01 18.91 4.82
CA ASN A 12 6.20 18.12 5.75
C ASN A 12 6.05 16.64 5.33
N GLY A 13 6.75 16.21 4.28
CA GLY A 13 6.76 14.85 3.76
C GLY A 13 5.61 14.56 2.80
N ASN A 14 5.82 13.57 1.94
CA ASN A 14 4.79 12.92 1.14
C ASN A 14 4.94 11.40 1.19
N SER A 15 3.83 10.68 1.10
CA SER A 15 3.79 9.22 1.18
C SER A 15 3.16 8.63 -0.05
N LEU A 16 3.88 7.74 -0.72
CA LEU A 16 3.32 6.86 -1.74
C LEU A 16 2.98 5.51 -1.13
N ILE A 17 1.76 5.01 -1.35
CA ILE A 17 1.38 3.64 -1.01
C ILE A 17 1.18 2.88 -2.31
N LEU A 18 1.85 1.74 -2.45
CA LEU A 18 1.67 0.81 -3.56
C LEU A 18 1.06 -0.49 -3.03
N ALA A 19 0.15 -1.08 -3.81
CA ALA A 19 -0.43 -2.39 -3.53
C ALA A 19 0.09 -3.40 -4.55
N PHE A 20 0.40 -4.60 -4.08
CA PHE A 20 0.88 -5.70 -4.91
C PHE A 20 0.14 -6.98 -4.55
N HIS A 21 -0.22 -7.76 -5.56
CA HIS A 21 -0.57 -9.15 -5.35
C HIS A 21 0.66 -9.97 -4.85
N PRO A 22 0.52 -10.88 -3.87
CA PRO A 22 1.64 -11.66 -3.33
C PRO A 22 2.45 -12.42 -4.39
N ASN A 23 1.78 -12.89 -5.45
CA ASN A 23 2.41 -13.67 -6.53
C ASN A 23 3.11 -12.81 -7.60
N THR A 24 2.93 -11.49 -7.62
CA THR A 24 3.49 -10.62 -8.67
C THR A 24 4.83 -10.00 -8.26
N ILE A 25 5.11 -9.91 -6.96
CA ILE A 25 6.29 -9.22 -6.45
C ILE A 25 7.51 -10.15 -6.34
N LYS A 26 8.58 -9.83 -7.09
CA LYS A 26 9.88 -10.49 -6.96
C LYS A 26 10.84 -9.60 -6.17
N PRO A 27 11.56 -10.12 -5.16
CA PRO A 27 12.46 -9.30 -4.33
C PRO A 27 13.45 -8.43 -5.11
N ASN A 28 14.09 -8.99 -6.15
CA ASN A 28 15.04 -8.25 -6.98
C ASN A 28 14.39 -7.04 -7.67
N ILE A 29 13.17 -7.20 -8.19
CA ILE A 29 12.43 -6.12 -8.86
C ILE A 29 12.08 -5.04 -7.84
N LEU A 30 11.58 -5.43 -6.65
CA LEU A 30 11.23 -4.48 -5.60
C LEU A 30 12.44 -3.66 -5.15
N ILE A 31 13.61 -4.28 -4.98
CA ILE A 31 14.85 -3.59 -4.62
C ILE A 31 15.21 -2.54 -5.69
N HIS A 32 15.13 -2.90 -6.98
CA HIS A 32 15.40 -1.97 -8.07
C HIS A 32 14.36 -0.82 -8.13
N MET A 33 13.08 -1.10 -7.87
CA MET A 33 12.03 -0.07 -7.78
C MET A 33 12.32 0.91 -6.64
N ILE A 34 12.66 0.41 -5.44
CA ILE A 34 12.98 1.23 -4.27
C ILE A 34 14.20 2.12 -4.57
N ARG A 35 15.29 1.54 -5.08
CA ARG A 35 16.49 2.32 -5.48
C ARG A 35 16.19 3.40 -6.51
N SER A 36 15.32 3.10 -7.47
CA SER A 36 14.95 4.06 -8.52
C SER A 36 14.01 5.17 -8.02
N PHE A 37 13.26 4.91 -6.95
CA PHE A 37 12.39 5.88 -6.28
C PHE A 37 13.21 6.91 -5.48
N PHE A 38 14.22 6.42 -4.73
CA PHE A 38 15.11 7.22 -3.90
C PHE A 38 16.37 7.68 -4.65
N VAL A 39 16.18 8.52 -5.67
CA VAL A 39 17.26 9.26 -6.35
C VAL A 39 17.23 10.73 -5.92
N PRO A 40 18.24 11.57 -6.27
CA PRO A 40 18.14 13.01 -6.06
C PRO A 40 16.83 13.58 -6.66
N HIS A 41 16.13 14.42 -5.89
CA HIS A 41 14.79 14.95 -6.22
C HIS A 41 13.70 13.87 -6.42
N GLY A 42 13.96 12.64 -5.95
CA GLY A 42 13.04 11.51 -5.94
C GLY A 42 11.94 11.64 -4.89
N GLY A 43 11.23 10.55 -4.63
CA GLY A 43 10.19 10.55 -3.61
C GLY A 43 10.75 10.43 -2.18
N LEU A 44 9.97 10.89 -1.19
CA LEU A 44 10.42 10.97 0.21
C LEU A 44 10.07 9.72 1.01
N GLN A 45 8.91 9.12 0.77
CA GLN A 45 8.46 7.90 1.45
C GLN A 45 7.66 7.01 0.51
N VAL A 46 7.90 5.70 0.58
CA VAL A 46 7.10 4.66 -0.07
C VAL A 46 6.71 3.58 0.93
N GLN A 47 5.48 3.08 0.83
CA GLN A 47 4.90 2.05 1.68
C GLN A 47 4.19 1.02 0.80
N PHE A 48 4.03 -0.20 1.31
CA PHE A 48 3.55 -1.33 0.52
C PHE A 48 2.44 -2.09 1.25
N ASN A 49 1.40 -2.44 0.50
CA ASN A 49 0.50 -3.54 0.84
C ASN A 49 0.83 -4.73 -0.08
N VAL A 50 0.97 -5.92 0.49
CA VAL A 50 1.19 -7.16 -0.28
C VAL A 50 0.09 -8.14 0.10
N VAL A 51 -1.08 -7.93 -0.49
CA VAL A 51 -2.30 -8.69 -0.18
C VAL A 51 -3.16 -8.80 -1.44
N GLY A 52 -3.77 -9.96 -1.66
CA GLY A 52 -4.63 -10.19 -2.82
C GLY A 52 -6.03 -9.61 -2.60
N LYS A 53 -6.64 -9.11 -3.69
CA LYS A 53 -8.02 -8.60 -3.65
C LYS A 53 -9.02 -9.65 -3.15
N ASN A 54 -8.84 -10.91 -3.56
CA ASN A 54 -9.67 -12.03 -3.11
C ASN A 54 -9.63 -12.22 -1.59
N ILE A 55 -8.45 -12.09 -0.97
CA ILE A 55 -8.29 -12.17 0.49
C ILE A 55 -9.01 -11.02 1.18
N LEU A 56 -8.89 -9.80 0.64
CA LEU A 56 -9.58 -8.64 1.20
C LEU A 56 -11.11 -8.77 1.09
N CYS A 57 -11.64 -9.22 -0.05
CA CYS A 57 -13.07 -9.47 -0.21
C CYS A 57 -13.56 -10.58 0.74
N ASP A 58 -12.83 -11.69 0.84
CA ASP A 58 -13.18 -12.79 1.74
C ASP A 58 -13.12 -12.35 3.22
N ALA A 59 -12.18 -11.47 3.58
CA ALA A 59 -12.11 -10.88 4.91
C ALA A 59 -13.25 -9.91 5.24
N GLN A 60 -13.93 -9.33 4.23
CA GLN A 60 -15.16 -8.56 4.46
C GLN A 60 -16.36 -9.46 4.75
N GLU A 61 -16.44 -10.61 4.05
CA GLU A 61 -17.54 -11.57 4.20
C GLU A 61 -17.38 -12.45 5.45
N HIS A 62 -16.14 -12.80 5.80
CA HIS A 62 -15.80 -13.75 6.87
C HIS A 62 -14.75 -13.17 7.86
N PRO A 63 -15.02 -12.05 8.55
CA PRO A 63 -14.01 -11.33 9.36
C PRO A 63 -13.38 -12.17 10.47
N ASP A 64 -14.10 -13.14 11.05
CA ASP A 64 -13.59 -14.00 12.12
C ASP A 64 -12.37 -14.85 11.72
N ASN A 65 -12.27 -15.19 10.43
CA ASN A 65 -11.15 -15.93 9.85
C ASN A 65 -9.91 -15.04 9.67
N TYR A 66 -10.09 -13.72 9.70
CA TYR A 66 -9.08 -12.72 9.33
C TYR A 66 -8.81 -11.70 10.44
N ARG A 67 -9.06 -12.06 11.71
CA ARG A 67 -8.85 -11.17 12.88
C ARG A 67 -7.43 -10.59 13.00
N GLY A 68 -6.43 -11.24 12.39
CA GLY A 68 -5.04 -10.77 12.35
C GLY A 68 -4.64 -10.09 11.03
N LEU A 69 -5.56 -9.87 10.09
CA LEU A 69 -5.25 -9.29 8.79
C LEU A 69 -4.92 -7.81 8.94
N VAL A 70 -3.64 -7.47 8.85
CA VAL A 70 -3.14 -6.10 8.92
C VAL A 70 -3.03 -5.51 7.52
N VAL A 71 -3.51 -4.28 7.36
CA VAL A 71 -3.35 -3.48 6.14
C VAL A 71 -2.67 -2.16 6.45
N ARG A 72 -1.98 -1.62 5.45
CA ARG A 72 -1.35 -0.31 5.51
C ARG A 72 -2.27 0.76 4.92
N ILE A 73 -2.51 1.80 5.69
CA ILE A 73 -3.14 3.03 5.22
C ILE A 73 -2.17 4.20 5.40
N ALA A 74 -2.56 5.40 4.96
CA ALA A 74 -1.65 6.55 4.90
C ALA A 74 -1.12 6.93 6.29
N GLY A 75 0.07 6.42 6.61
CA GLY A 75 0.83 6.73 7.82
C GLY A 75 0.78 5.66 8.92
N TYR A 76 -0.09 4.65 8.85
CA TYR A 76 -0.23 3.65 9.92
C TYR A 76 -0.78 2.31 9.44
N SER A 77 -0.62 1.30 10.29
CA SER A 77 -1.16 -0.06 10.08
C SER A 77 -2.38 -0.27 10.97
N VAL A 78 -3.36 -1.02 10.48
CA VAL A 78 -4.63 -1.28 11.17
C VAL A 78 -5.14 -2.67 10.81
N LEU A 79 -5.95 -3.26 11.69
CA LEU A 79 -6.67 -4.50 11.39
C LEU A 79 -7.78 -4.21 10.37
N PHE A 80 -7.76 -4.93 9.25
CA PHE A 80 -8.72 -4.74 8.16
C PHE A 80 -10.16 -4.94 8.63
N THR A 81 -10.38 -5.90 9.52
CA THR A 81 -11.70 -6.25 10.07
C THR A 81 -12.24 -5.21 11.06
N GLU A 82 -11.40 -4.29 11.55
CA GLU A 82 -11.82 -3.18 12.42
C GLU A 82 -12.21 -1.91 11.63
N LEU A 83 -12.00 -1.91 10.32
CA LEU A 83 -12.35 -0.79 9.45
C LEU A 83 -13.84 -0.79 9.10
N SER A 84 -14.37 0.40 8.82
CA SER A 84 -15.71 0.52 8.24
C SER A 84 -15.73 -0.10 6.83
N LYS A 85 -16.89 -0.61 6.43
CA LYS A 85 -17.07 -1.21 5.09
C LYS A 85 -16.58 -0.28 3.97
N ASN A 86 -16.90 1.02 4.05
CA ASN A 86 -16.47 2.00 3.04
C ASN A 86 -14.93 2.12 2.97
N ALA A 87 -14.23 2.08 4.11
CA ALA A 87 -12.78 2.13 4.14
C ALA A 87 -12.15 0.83 3.59
N GLN A 88 -12.76 -0.32 3.88
CA GLN A 88 -12.36 -1.61 3.30
C GLN A 88 -12.53 -1.61 1.77
N ASP A 89 -13.67 -1.12 1.27
CA ASP A 89 -13.98 -1.02 -0.16
C ASP A 89 -12.96 -0.14 -0.90
N GLU A 90 -12.53 0.97 -0.28
CA GLU A 90 -11.49 1.85 -0.83
C GLU A 90 -10.14 1.14 -0.95
N ILE A 91 -9.75 0.35 0.06
CA ILE A 91 -8.52 -0.44 0.03
C ILE A 91 -8.59 -1.53 -1.05
N ILE A 92 -9.73 -2.23 -1.15
CA ILE A 92 -9.99 -3.24 -2.17
C ILE A 92 -9.91 -2.65 -3.57
N ALA A 93 -10.50 -1.47 -3.80
CA ALA A 93 -10.48 -0.78 -5.08
C ALA A 93 -9.05 -0.42 -5.53
N ARG A 94 -8.17 -0.07 -4.58
CA ARG A 94 -6.76 0.24 -4.84
C ARG A 94 -5.89 -1.01 -5.10
N THR A 95 -6.38 -2.20 -4.74
CA THR A 95 -5.65 -3.48 -4.83
C THR A 95 -6.00 -4.21 -6.15
N GLN A 96 -6.05 -3.49 -7.27
CA GLN A 96 -6.44 -4.02 -8.58
C GLN A 96 -5.28 -4.57 -9.44
N PHE A 97 -4.05 -4.65 -8.91
CA PHE A 97 -2.86 -5.03 -9.69
C PHE A 97 -2.01 -6.14 -9.04
#